data_AF-A0A377RKY8-F1
#
_entry.id   AF-A0A377RKY8-F1
#
_cell.length_a   1.000
_cell.length_b   1.000
_cell.length_c   1.000
_cell.angle_alpha   90.00
_cell.angle_beta   90.00
_cell.angle_gamma   90.00
#
_symmetry.space_group_name_H-M   'P 1'
#
loop_
_entity.id
_entity.type
_entity.pdbx_description
1 polymer ?
#
loop_
_entity_poly.entity_id
_entity_poly.type
_entity_poly.pdbx_seq_one_letter_code
_entity_poly.pdbx_strand_id
1 'polypeptide(L)'
;MKETIKKLCELDNHPIVLTDDDRKCDSDQNATSERFKRANKYLGNPITILQLSDCDRHFKQIEDCFSANDRNKYAGNKRMELSMAFKTRLLYGGEDAVEKQTKRNFLKLFKWVAWATNLIKN
;
A
#
# COMPACT_ATOMS: atom_id res chain seq x y z
N MET A 1 -7.53 12.98 8.20
CA MET A 1 -6.09 13.13 7.85
C MET A 1 -5.27 13.74 8.97
N LYS A 2 -5.44 15.01 9.38
CA LYS A 2 -4.63 15.58 10.49
C LYS A 2 -4.76 14.79 11.79
N GLU A 3 -5.98 14.43 12.19
CA GLU A 3 -6.23 13.58 13.36
C GLU A 3 -5.64 12.17 13.20
N THR A 4 -5.79 11.57 12.03
CA THR A 4 -5.17 10.28 11.68
C THR A 4 -3.65 10.31 11.88
N ILE A 5 -2.98 11.36 11.40
CA ILE A 5 -1.53 11.53 11.55
C ILE A 5 -1.16 11.66 13.03
N LYS A 6 -1.91 12.44 13.82
CA LYS A 6 -1.68 12.54 15.26
C LYS A 6 -1.81 11.18 15.95
N LYS A 7 -2.86 10.42 15.64
CA LYS A 7 -3.05 9.05 16.17
C LYS A 7 -1.92 8.10 15.78
N LEU A 8 -1.38 8.21 14.58
CA LEU A 8 -0.20 7.42 14.19
C LEU A 8 1.01 7.78 15.04
N CYS A 9 1.26 9.07 15.28
CA CYS A 9 2.35 9.54 16.15
C CYS A 9 2.15 9.19 17.64
N GLU A 10 0.92 8.94 18.09
CA GLU A 10 0.65 8.41 19.44
C GLU A 10 1.04 6.92 19.54
N LEU A 11 0.97 6.17 18.44
CA LEU A 11 1.26 4.73 18.39
C LEU A 11 2.74 4.42 18.15
N ASP A 12 3.43 5.26 17.41
CA ASP A 12 4.84 5.07 17.06
C ASP A 12 5.55 6.44 17.00
N ASN A 13 6.79 6.50 17.47
CA ASN A 13 7.58 7.74 17.48
C ASN A 13 7.97 8.21 16.06
N HIS A 14 8.09 7.29 15.11
CA HIS A 14 8.44 7.55 13.72
C HIS A 14 7.57 6.72 12.75
N PRO A 15 6.27 7.03 12.64
CA PRO A 15 5.36 6.24 11.84
C PRO A 15 5.75 6.27 10.36
N ILE A 16 5.74 5.09 9.73
CA ILE A 16 5.95 4.91 8.29
C ILE A 16 4.65 4.41 7.67
N VAL A 17 4.13 5.14 6.69
CA VAL A 17 2.87 4.83 6.03
C VAL A 17 3.14 4.54 4.55
N LEU A 18 2.80 3.34 4.10
CA LEU A 18 2.78 2.99 2.69
C LEU A 18 1.41 3.37 2.10
N THR A 19 1.40 4.18 1.05
CA THR A 19 0.18 4.66 0.40
C THR A 19 0.13 4.27 -1.06
N ASP A 20 -1.07 3.95 -1.54
CA ASP A 20 -1.37 3.86 -2.96
C ASP A 20 -1.19 5.23 -3.65
N ASP A 21 -1.02 5.18 -4.96
CA ASP A 21 -1.20 6.31 -5.86
C ASP A 21 -2.68 6.65 -6.01
N ASP A 22 -2.90 7.94 -6.09
CA ASP A 22 -4.22 8.49 -6.30
C ASP A 22 -4.78 8.07 -7.67
N ARG A 23 -5.99 7.47 -7.68
CA ARG A 23 -6.72 7.21 -8.93
C ARG A 23 -7.02 8.56 -9.59
N LYS A 24 -6.45 8.80 -10.78
CA LYS A 24 -6.93 9.84 -11.68
C LYS A 24 -8.34 9.47 -12.13
N CYS A 25 -9.35 9.89 -11.39
CA CYS A 25 -10.73 9.87 -11.85
C CYS A 25 -11.22 11.33 -11.86
N ASP A 26 -11.82 11.75 -12.97
CA ASP A 26 -12.01 13.14 -13.38
C ASP A 26 -13.07 13.93 -12.58
N SER A 27 -13.49 13.45 -11.41
CA SER A 27 -14.57 14.05 -10.62
C SER A 27 -14.16 14.28 -9.17
N ASP A 28 -13.75 15.52 -8.86
CA ASP A 28 -13.81 16.25 -7.58
C ASP A 28 -13.37 15.61 -6.25
N GLN A 29 -12.92 14.35 -6.25
CA GLN A 29 -12.33 13.73 -5.08
C GLN A 29 -10.83 14.00 -5.11
N ASN A 30 -10.43 15.12 -4.51
CA ASN A 30 -9.02 15.37 -4.16
C ASN A 30 -8.47 14.09 -3.53
N ALA A 31 -7.54 13.48 -4.24
CA ALA A 31 -7.29 12.09 -4.02
C ALA A 31 -6.58 11.89 -2.68
N THR A 32 -6.93 10.79 -2.01
CA THR A 32 -6.74 10.61 -0.56
C THR A 32 -5.27 10.69 -0.18
N SER A 33 -4.36 10.25 -1.04
CA SER A 33 -2.91 10.32 -0.85
C SER A 33 -2.43 11.77 -0.83
N GLU A 34 -2.83 12.61 -1.80
CA GLU A 34 -2.47 14.03 -1.82
C GLU A 34 -3.02 14.80 -0.62
N ARG A 35 -4.25 14.52 -0.18
CA ARG A 35 -4.80 15.11 1.06
C ARG A 35 -3.99 14.69 2.28
N PHE A 36 -3.50 13.45 2.30
CA PHE A 36 -2.66 12.93 3.38
C PHE A 36 -1.29 13.60 3.40
N LYS A 37 -0.62 13.71 2.24
CA LYS A 37 0.66 14.42 2.09
C LYS A 37 0.56 15.89 2.49
N ARG A 38 -0.49 16.59 2.05
CA ARG A 38 -0.75 17.99 2.45
C ARG A 38 -0.96 18.13 3.95
N ALA A 39 -1.69 17.20 4.57
CA ALA A 39 -1.89 17.20 6.01
C ALA A 39 -0.58 16.93 6.77
N ASN A 40 0.26 16.01 6.27
CA ASN A 40 1.59 15.73 6.83
C ASN A 40 2.48 16.97 6.75
N LYS A 41 2.55 17.60 5.57
CA LYS A 41 3.32 18.84 5.36
C LYS A 41 2.84 19.98 6.27
N TYR A 42 1.52 20.14 6.42
CA TYR A 42 0.95 21.14 7.32
C TYR A 42 1.36 20.93 8.79
N LEU A 43 1.52 19.68 9.21
CA LEU A 43 1.90 19.32 10.58
C LEU A 43 3.42 19.28 10.79
N GLY A 44 4.23 19.64 9.79
CA GLY A 44 5.70 19.63 9.89
C GLY A 44 6.34 18.29 9.55
N ASN A 45 5.69 17.47 8.73
CA ASN A 45 6.12 16.12 8.33
C ASN A 45 6.41 15.15 9.50
N PRO A 46 5.47 14.97 10.45
CA PRO A 46 5.69 14.09 11.60
C PRO A 46 5.67 12.59 11.25
N ILE A 47 5.29 12.20 10.03
CA ILE A 47 5.32 10.81 9.55
C ILE A 47 6.09 10.69 8.24
N THR A 48 6.66 9.51 7.98
CA THR A 48 7.24 9.18 6.67
C THR A 48 6.19 8.52 5.79
N ILE A 49 6.00 9.04 4.58
CA ILE A 49 5.07 8.50 3.60
C ILE A 49 5.89 7.85 2.48
N LEU A 50 5.65 6.56 2.23
CA LEU A 50 6.18 5.81 1.11
C LEU A 50 5.06 5.62 0.09
N GLN A 51 5.34 5.86 -1.20
CA GLN A 51 4.35 5.66 -2.26
C GLN A 51 4.68 4.39 -3.05
N LEU A 52 3.66 3.61 -3.43
CA LEU A 52 3.88 2.37 -4.19
C LEU A 52 4.61 2.61 -5.51
N SER A 53 4.28 3.69 -6.22
CA SER A 53 4.95 4.06 -7.48
C SER A 53 6.46 4.26 -7.35
N ASP A 54 6.95 4.60 -6.15
CA ASP A 54 8.38 4.82 -5.90
C ASP A 54 9.16 3.48 -5.88
N CYS A 55 8.47 2.39 -5.56
CA CYS A 55 9.02 1.03 -5.69
C CYS A 55 9.01 0.55 -7.14
N ASP A 56 7.89 0.75 -7.83
CA ASP A 56 7.71 0.42 -9.24
C ASP A 56 6.60 1.30 -9.80
N ARG A 57 6.87 2.03 -10.90
CA ARG A 57 5.89 2.89 -11.57
C ARG A 57 4.59 2.19 -11.98
N HIS A 58 4.61 0.86 -12.09
CA HIS A 58 3.43 0.05 -12.39
C HIS A 58 2.60 -0.29 -11.15
N PHE A 59 3.15 -0.13 -9.95
CA PHE A 59 2.44 -0.33 -8.69
C PHE A 59 1.76 0.98 -8.29
N LYS A 60 0.57 1.24 -8.84
CA LYS A 60 -0.24 2.41 -8.43
C LYS A 60 -1.15 2.06 -7.27
N GLN A 61 -1.63 0.83 -7.22
CA GLN A 61 -2.43 0.34 -6.10
C GLN A 61 -1.85 -0.96 -5.58
N ILE A 62 -2.21 -1.37 -4.37
CA ILE A 62 -1.79 -2.67 -3.85
C ILE A 62 -2.26 -3.82 -4.76
N GLU A 63 -3.40 -3.65 -5.42
CA GLU A 63 -3.91 -4.55 -6.45
C GLU A 63 -2.94 -4.72 -7.62
N ASP A 64 -2.10 -3.73 -7.90
CA ASP A 64 -1.14 -3.80 -8.99
C ASP A 64 -0.01 -4.82 -8.75
N CYS A 65 0.20 -5.19 -7.49
CA CYS A 65 1.14 -6.25 -7.12
C CYS A 65 0.64 -7.65 -7.52
N PHE A 66 -0.65 -7.81 -7.81
CA PHE A 66 -1.24 -9.11 -8.18
C PHE A 66 -1.15 -9.38 -9.68
N SER A 67 -0.98 -10.65 -10.06
CA SER A 67 -1.11 -11.10 -11.44
C SER A 67 -2.55 -10.93 -11.95
N ALA A 68 -2.74 -10.91 -13.27
CA ALA A 68 -4.08 -10.81 -13.86
C ALA A 68 -4.99 -11.98 -13.44
N ASN A 69 -4.44 -13.20 -13.35
CA ASN A 69 -5.21 -14.37 -12.92
C ASN A 69 -5.58 -14.30 -11.44
N ASP A 70 -4.63 -13.90 -10.59
CA ASP A 70 -4.90 -13.67 -9.17
C ASP A 70 -5.94 -12.54 -8.99
N ARG A 71 -5.80 -11.41 -9.68
CA ARG A 71 -6.80 -10.33 -9.67
C ARG A 71 -8.18 -10.81 -10.10
N ASN A 72 -8.28 -11.56 -11.19
CA ASN A 72 -9.57 -12.10 -11.67
C ASN A 72 -10.18 -13.05 -10.66
N LYS A 73 -9.36 -13.93 -10.06
CA LYS A 73 -9.79 -14.88 -9.03
C LYS A 73 -10.31 -14.17 -7.79
N TYR A 74 -9.71 -13.05 -7.42
CA TYR A 74 -10.11 -12.28 -6.24
C TYR A 74 -11.25 -11.29 -6.53
N ALA A 75 -11.32 -10.72 -7.73
CA ALA A 75 -12.33 -9.75 -8.15
C ALA A 75 -13.70 -10.38 -8.45
N GLY A 76 -13.75 -11.69 -8.70
CA GLY A 76 -14.99 -12.42 -8.95
C GLY A 76 -15.94 -12.50 -7.75
N ASN A 77 -15.45 -12.30 -6.52
CA ASN A 77 -16.28 -12.34 -5.32
C ASN A 77 -16.78 -10.93 -4.99
N LYS A 78 -17.87 -10.51 -5.65
CA LYS A 78 -18.50 -9.16 -5.61
C LYS A 78 -18.69 -8.51 -4.20
N ARG A 79 -18.46 -9.24 -3.10
CA ARG A 79 -18.61 -8.80 -1.71
C ARG A 79 -17.36 -8.88 -0.85
N MET A 80 -16.26 -9.48 -1.30
CA MET A 80 -15.06 -9.65 -0.48
C MET A 80 -13.96 -8.74 -1.02
N GLU A 81 -13.52 -7.78 -0.21
CA GLU A 81 -12.38 -6.94 -0.57
C GLU A 81 -11.21 -7.85 -0.97
N LEU A 82 -10.56 -7.55 -2.09
CA LEU A 82 -9.39 -8.27 -2.61
C LEU A 82 -8.35 -8.52 -1.50
N SER A 83 -8.22 -7.56 -0.59
CA SER A 83 -7.38 -7.59 0.60
C SER A 83 -7.74 -8.73 1.57
N MET A 84 -9.02 -9.01 1.80
CA MET A 84 -9.50 -10.09 2.67
C MET A 84 -9.25 -11.45 2.03
N ALA A 85 -9.61 -11.60 0.76
CA ALA A 85 -9.39 -12.85 0.02
C ALA A 85 -7.90 -13.20 -0.01
N PHE A 86 -7.04 -12.19 -0.21
CA PHE A 86 -5.58 -12.35 -0.15
C PHE A 86 -5.08 -12.72 1.24
N LYS A 87 -5.52 -12.01 2.30
CA LYS A 87 -5.14 -12.34 3.70
C LYS A 87 -5.52 -13.76 4.07
N THR A 88 -6.75 -14.20 3.77
CA THR A 88 -7.20 -15.57 4.02
C THR A 88 -6.34 -16.58 3.28
N ARG A 89 -5.96 -16.31 2.03
CA ARG A 89 -5.08 -17.20 1.27
C ARG A 89 -3.63 -17.19 1.75
N LEU A 90 -3.11 -16.07 2.23
CA LEU A 90 -1.79 -16.03 2.87
C LEU A 90 -1.77 -16.80 4.20
N LEU A 91 -2.84 -16.69 4.98
CA LEU A 91 -2.95 -17.32 6.30
C LEU A 91 -3.26 -18.81 6.23
N TYR A 92 -4.11 -19.22 5.29
CA TYR A 92 -4.66 -20.60 5.22
C TYR A 92 -4.32 -21.32 3.91
N GLY A 93 -3.65 -20.67 2.96
CA GLY A 93 -3.24 -21.30 1.71
C GLY A 93 -1.93 -22.07 1.84
N GLY A 94 -1.77 -23.08 0.99
CA GLY A 94 -0.49 -23.75 0.79
C GLY A 94 0.47 -22.92 -0.06
N GLU A 95 1.61 -23.49 -0.43
CA GLU A 95 2.63 -22.80 -1.23
C GLU A 95 2.06 -22.22 -2.54
N ASP A 96 1.02 -22.82 -3.12
CA ASP A 96 0.34 -22.37 -4.34
C ASP A 96 -0.83 -21.39 -4.12
N ALA A 97 -0.85 -20.70 -2.97
CA ALA A 97 -1.87 -19.70 -2.65
C ALA A 97 -1.94 -18.55 -3.67
N VAL A 98 -0.81 -18.19 -4.29
CA VAL A 98 -0.68 -17.11 -5.27
C VAL A 98 0.28 -17.49 -6.38
N GLU A 99 0.11 -16.89 -7.56
CA GLU A 99 0.99 -17.14 -8.68
C GLU A 99 2.42 -16.63 -8.45
N LYS A 100 3.38 -17.23 -9.16
CA LYS A 100 4.79 -16.83 -9.11
C LYS A 100 4.99 -15.34 -9.39
N GLN A 101 4.19 -14.74 -10.28
CA GLN A 101 4.28 -13.30 -10.58
C GLN A 101 3.88 -12.45 -9.37
N THR A 102 2.75 -12.76 -8.73
CA THR A 102 2.30 -12.08 -7.51
C THR A 102 3.36 -12.18 -6.41
N LYS A 103 3.93 -13.38 -6.19
CA LYS A 103 5.03 -13.56 -5.23
C LYS A 103 6.23 -12.67 -5.53
N ARG A 104 6.66 -12.59 -6.80
CA ARG A 104 7.79 -11.75 -7.23
C ARG A 104 7.52 -10.27 -7.00
N ASN A 105 6.32 -9.79 -7.31
CA ASN A 105 5.92 -8.41 -7.13
C ASN A 105 5.92 -8.01 -5.65
N PHE A 106 5.29 -8.81 -4.77
CA PHE A 106 5.29 -8.55 -3.33
C PHE A 106 6.69 -8.68 -2.72
N LEU A 107 7.51 -9.63 -3.16
CA LEU A 107 8.91 -9.74 -2.72
C LEU A 107 9.71 -8.48 -3.09
N LYS A 108 9.50 -7.94 -4.30
CA LYS A 108 10.10 -6.68 -4.74
C LYS A 108 9.67 -5.53 -3.83
N LEU A 109 8.36 -5.40 -3.57
CA LEU A 109 7.81 -4.37 -2.69
C LEU A 109 8.40 -4.46 -1.28
N PHE A 110 8.44 -5.66 -0.67
CA PHE A 110 8.97 -5.84 0.68
C PHE A 110 10.47 -5.55 0.77
N LYS A 111 11.26 -5.94 -0.23
CA LYS A 111 12.69 -5.59 -0.28
C LYS A 111 12.89 -4.07 -0.36
N TRP A 112 12.08 -3.38 -1.16
CA TRP A 112 12.13 -1.92 -1.26
C TRP A 112 11.71 -1.24 0.05
N VAL A 113 10.61 -1.69 0.69
CA VAL A 113 10.20 -1.16 2.00
C VAL A 113 11.29 -1.38 3.05
N ALA A 114 11.90 -2.57 3.12
CA ALA A 114 13.00 -2.84 4.05
C ALA A 114 14.20 -1.91 3.79
N TRP A 115 14.55 -1.68 2.52
CA TRP A 115 15.62 -0.75 2.16
C TRP A 115 15.27 0.70 2.52
N ALA A 116 14.09 1.18 2.15
CA ALA A 116 13.64 2.54 2.42
C ALA A 116 13.58 2.82 3.92
N THR A 117 13.05 1.89 4.71
CA THR A 117 12.98 2.02 6.17
C THR A 117 14.34 1.95 6.84
N ASN A 118 15.30 1.16 6.32
CA ASN A 118 16.68 1.16 6.83
C ASN A 118 17.42 2.45 6.49
N LEU A 119 17.15 3.08 5.35
CA LEU A 119 17.71 4.40 5.02
C LEU A 119 17.21 5.51 5.95
N ILE A 120 15.97 5.42 6.42
CA ILE A 120 15.36 6.41 7.32
C ILE A 120 15.92 6.29 8.75
N LYS A 121 16.38 5.10 9.15
CA LYS A 121 16.93 4.82 10.48
C LYS A 121 18.40 5.22 10.66
N ASN A 122 19.12 5.45 9.56
CA ASN A 122 20.54 5.83 9.54
C ASN A 122 20.69 7.33 9.26
#